data_AF-A0A3D5VRZ0-F1
#
_entry.id   AF-A0A3D5VRZ0-F1
#
_cell.length_a   1.000
_cell.length_b   1.000
_cell.length_c   1.000
_cell.angle_alpha   90.00
_cell.angle_beta   90.00
_cell.angle_gamma   90.00
#
_symmetry.space_group_name_H-M   'P 1'
#
loop_
_entity.id
_entity.type
_entity.pdbx_description
1 polymer ?
#
loop_
_entity_poly.entity_id
_entity_poly.type
_entity_poly.pdbx_seq_one_letter_code
_entity_poly.pdbx_strand_id
1 'polypeptide(L)'
;MKRQTSETSDAAESFAADMDWFMGHVRSLSMKPEDCCTDQGNYLVAAELFYFLLEPTQLVDDPLSLLSQEQKSAVQRLRDGVRLVPPEARSGGTTAAASLTDMRHPSWVIPRKLANALLDAFLPLWPVSSTATKV
;
A
#
# COMPACT_ATOMS: atom_id res chain seq x y z
N MET A 1 -7.55 -6.00 -40.32
CA MET A 1 -7.93 -6.39 -38.95
C MET A 1 -6.71 -6.94 -38.22
N LYS A 2 -5.99 -6.14 -37.43
CA LYS A 2 -5.06 -6.55 -36.35
C LYS A 2 -4.75 -5.31 -35.49
N ARG A 3 -5.60 -5.02 -34.51
CA ARG A 3 -5.34 -3.96 -33.49
C ARG A 3 -5.76 -4.38 -32.06
N GLN A 4 -6.23 -5.60 -31.88
CA GLN A 4 -6.79 -6.07 -30.60
C GLN A 4 -5.77 -6.70 -29.65
N THR A 5 -4.51 -6.89 -30.07
CA THR A 5 -3.49 -7.58 -29.25
C THR A 5 -2.59 -6.64 -28.44
N SER A 6 -2.45 -5.35 -28.77
CA SER A 6 -1.60 -4.44 -27.99
C SER A 6 -2.35 -3.77 -26.83
N GLU A 7 -3.60 -3.36 -27.04
CA GLU A 7 -4.40 -2.66 -26.00
C GLU A 7 -4.64 -3.51 -24.75
N THR A 8 -4.80 -4.84 -24.90
CA THR A 8 -4.96 -5.76 -23.76
C THR A 8 -3.63 -5.98 -23.01
N SER A 9 -2.48 -5.88 -23.68
CA SER A 9 -1.15 -5.92 -23.04
C SER A 9 -0.94 -4.66 -22.21
N ASP A 10 -1.22 -3.49 -22.79
CA ASP A 10 -1.03 -2.19 -22.14
C ASP A 10 -1.90 -2.04 -20.88
N ALA A 11 -3.16 -2.52 -20.94
CA ALA A 11 -4.07 -2.48 -19.79
C ALA A 11 -3.62 -3.41 -18.66
N ALA A 12 -3.17 -4.63 -18.98
CA ALA A 12 -2.67 -5.58 -17.98
C ALA A 12 -1.35 -5.10 -17.34
N GLU A 13 -0.45 -4.50 -18.13
CA GLU A 13 0.79 -3.90 -17.63
C GLU A 13 0.50 -2.70 -16.72
N SER A 14 -0.45 -1.83 -17.11
CA SER A 14 -0.90 -0.71 -16.28
C SER A 14 -1.49 -1.19 -14.95
N PHE A 15 -2.34 -2.22 -14.97
CA PHE A 15 -2.89 -2.82 -13.76
C PHE A 15 -1.79 -3.40 -12.86
N ALA A 16 -0.83 -4.14 -13.44
CA ALA A 16 0.28 -4.71 -12.69
C ALA A 16 1.16 -3.62 -12.03
N ALA A 17 1.45 -2.53 -12.75
CA ALA A 17 2.21 -1.41 -12.20
C ALA A 17 1.48 -0.71 -11.05
N ASP A 18 0.17 -0.49 -11.17
CA ASP A 18 -0.66 0.09 -10.09
C ASP A 18 -0.71 -0.85 -8.87
N MET A 19 -0.88 -2.15 -9.11
CA MET A 19 -0.84 -3.17 -8.06
C MET A 19 0.50 -3.18 -7.33
N ASP A 20 1.62 -3.22 -8.06
CA ASP A 20 2.96 -3.25 -7.48
C ASP A 20 3.24 -1.99 -6.64
N TRP A 21 2.85 -0.82 -7.15
CA TRP A 21 3.00 0.45 -6.44
C TRP A 21 2.17 0.48 -5.16
N PHE A 22 0.88 0.14 -5.23
CA PHE A 22 -0.01 0.15 -4.09
C PHE A 22 0.45 -0.88 -3.04
N MET A 23 0.73 -2.11 -3.45
CA MET A 23 1.17 -3.18 -2.57
C MET A 23 2.56 -2.91 -1.96
N GLY A 24 3.41 -2.14 -2.65
CA GLY A 24 4.65 -1.61 -2.09
C GLY A 24 4.39 -0.77 -0.83
N HIS A 25 3.45 0.17 -0.88
CA HIS A 25 3.07 1.00 0.27
C HIS A 25 2.37 0.22 1.37
N VAL A 26 1.53 -0.75 1.00
CA VAL A 26 0.90 -1.69 1.95
C VAL A 26 1.98 -2.48 2.70
N ARG A 27 3.00 -2.97 2.00
CA ARG A 27 4.14 -3.68 2.60
C ARG A 27 4.83 -2.77 3.62
N SER A 28 5.19 -1.54 3.26
CA SER A 28 5.84 -0.61 4.19
C SER A 28 4.99 -0.35 5.42
N LEU A 29 3.68 -0.12 5.24
CA LEU A 29 2.76 0.12 6.35
C LEU A 29 2.67 -1.10 7.28
N SER A 30 2.73 -2.33 6.75
CA SER A 30 2.65 -3.55 7.56
C SER A 30 3.81 -3.74 8.55
N MET A 31 4.95 -3.06 8.32
CA MET A 31 6.15 -3.15 9.15
C MET A 31 6.00 -2.44 10.50
N LYS A 32 7.03 -2.52 11.35
CA LYS A 32 7.16 -1.67 12.54
C LYS A 32 7.36 -0.21 12.12
N PRO A 33 7.02 0.78 12.97
CA PRO A 33 7.17 2.19 12.64
C PRO A 33 8.57 2.60 12.16
N GLU A 34 9.62 2.09 12.79
CA GLU A 34 11.02 2.40 12.45
C GLU A 34 11.41 1.85 11.07
N ASP A 35 11.04 0.59 10.81
CA ASP A 35 11.29 -0.09 9.55
C ASP A 35 10.49 0.55 8.41
N CYS A 36 9.22 0.89 8.69
CA CYS A 36 8.34 1.62 7.78
C CYS A 36 8.92 2.99 7.41
N CYS A 37 9.43 3.75 8.39
CA CYS A 37 10.08 5.02 8.11
C CYS A 37 11.33 4.84 7.26
N THR A 38 12.15 3.85 7.56
CA THR A 38 13.38 3.57 6.79
C THR A 38 13.07 3.20 5.35
N ASP A 39 12.08 2.33 5.13
CA ASP A 39 11.65 1.84 3.82
C ASP A 39 11.06 2.97 2.93
N GLN A 40 10.45 3.99 3.55
CA GLN A 40 9.83 5.13 2.87
C GLN A 40 10.73 6.38 2.81
N GLY A 41 11.99 6.29 3.28
CA GLY A 41 12.95 7.40 3.18
C GLY A 41 12.93 8.42 4.33
N ASN A 42 12.27 8.09 5.46
CA ASN A 42 12.26 8.78 6.76
C ASN A 42 11.56 10.14 6.84
N TYR A 43 11.14 10.77 5.75
CA TYR A 43 10.53 12.10 5.78
C TYR A 43 9.07 12.03 5.32
N LEU A 44 8.16 12.71 6.02
CA LEU A 44 6.74 12.82 5.64
C LEU A 44 5.95 11.50 5.57
N VAL A 45 6.55 10.40 6.03
CA VAL A 45 6.06 9.02 5.84
C VAL A 45 4.57 8.84 6.19
N ALA A 46 4.12 9.37 7.32
CA ALA A 46 2.73 9.24 7.73
C ALA A 46 1.75 9.98 6.81
N ALA A 47 2.13 11.17 6.36
CA ALA A 47 1.32 11.95 5.43
C ALA A 47 1.31 11.28 4.06
N GLU A 48 2.46 10.88 3.54
CA GLU A 48 2.61 10.21 2.25
C GLU A 48 1.83 8.89 2.21
N LEU A 49 2.00 8.00 3.18
CA LEU A 49 1.23 6.75 3.24
C LEU A 49 -0.28 7.01 3.34
N PHE A 50 -0.71 8.04 4.09
CA PHE A 50 -2.11 8.41 4.15
C PHE A 50 -2.65 8.80 2.77
N TYR A 51 -1.91 9.62 2.01
CA TYR A 51 -2.35 10.05 0.69
C TYR A 51 -2.25 8.92 -0.33
N PHE A 52 -1.10 8.27 -0.46
CA PHE A 52 -0.85 7.21 -1.45
C PHE A 52 -1.82 6.04 -1.31
N LEU A 53 -2.11 5.59 -0.09
CA LEU A 53 -3.06 4.49 0.11
C LEU A 53 -4.53 4.91 -0.14
N LEU A 54 -4.81 6.20 -0.25
CA LEU A 54 -6.15 6.74 -0.55
C LEU A 54 -6.29 7.25 -1.99
N GLU A 55 -5.22 7.33 -2.77
CA GLU A 55 -5.28 7.67 -4.18
C GLU A 55 -6.19 6.68 -4.94
N PRO A 56 -6.84 7.12 -6.03
CA PRO A 56 -7.57 6.21 -6.92
C PRO A 56 -6.66 5.07 -7.39
N THR A 57 -7.16 3.84 -7.35
CA THR A 57 -6.41 2.63 -7.73
C THR A 57 -7.33 1.66 -8.46
N GLN A 58 -6.78 0.99 -9.46
CA GLN A 58 -7.42 -0.06 -10.22
C GLN A 58 -7.72 -1.30 -9.36
N LEU A 59 -7.13 -1.41 -8.16
CA LEU A 59 -7.45 -2.48 -7.21
C LEU A 59 -8.85 -2.36 -6.58
N VAL A 60 -9.46 -1.17 -6.62
CA VAL A 60 -10.84 -0.95 -6.14
C VAL A 60 -11.82 -1.13 -7.30
N ASP A 61 -11.59 -0.44 -8.40
CA ASP A 61 -12.51 -0.44 -9.55
C ASP A 61 -12.40 -1.73 -10.38
N ASP A 62 -11.23 -2.39 -10.33
CA ASP A 62 -10.92 -3.68 -10.94
C ASP A 62 -11.46 -3.84 -12.37
N PRO A 63 -11.07 -2.93 -13.29
CA PRO A 63 -11.65 -2.85 -14.63
C PRO A 63 -11.41 -4.12 -15.46
N LEU A 64 -10.38 -4.89 -15.12
CA LEU A 64 -10.02 -6.15 -15.75
C LEU A 64 -10.62 -7.37 -15.04
N SER A 65 -11.33 -7.19 -13.93
CA SER A 65 -11.94 -8.25 -13.11
C SER A 65 -10.92 -9.33 -12.69
N LEU A 66 -9.71 -8.91 -12.33
CA LEU A 66 -8.61 -9.79 -11.95
C LEU A 66 -8.64 -10.13 -10.46
N LEU A 67 -9.36 -9.35 -9.64
CA LEU A 67 -9.41 -9.54 -8.21
C LEU A 67 -10.67 -10.27 -7.75
N SER A 68 -10.48 -11.17 -6.79
CA SER A 68 -11.59 -11.75 -6.04
C SER A 68 -12.34 -10.69 -5.21
N GLN A 69 -13.58 -11.00 -4.83
CA GLN A 69 -14.35 -10.12 -3.93
C GLN A 69 -13.68 -9.96 -2.56
N GLU A 70 -12.98 -10.99 -2.08
CA GLU A 70 -12.24 -10.94 -0.82
C GLU A 70 -11.08 -9.93 -0.90
N GLN A 71 -10.31 -9.97 -1.98
CA GLN A 71 -9.21 -9.04 -2.23
C GLN A 71 -9.69 -7.60 -2.32
N LYS A 72 -10.73 -7.33 -3.12
CA LYS A 72 -11.35 -6.00 -3.21
C LYS A 72 -11.85 -5.50 -1.86
N SER A 73 -12.50 -6.38 -1.09
CA SER A 73 -12.97 -6.06 0.26
C SER A 73 -11.82 -5.80 1.23
N ALA A 74 -10.68 -6.49 1.10
CA ALA A 74 -9.49 -6.21 1.90
C ALA A 74 -8.87 -4.85 1.56
N VAL A 75 -8.78 -4.49 0.27
CA VAL A 75 -8.31 -3.18 -0.19
C VAL A 75 -9.20 -2.07 0.38
N GLN A 76 -10.53 -2.21 0.24
CA GLN A 76 -11.47 -1.21 0.75
C GLN A 76 -11.39 -1.06 2.28
N ARG A 77 -11.30 -2.17 3.02
CA ARG A 77 -11.15 -2.13 4.48
C ARG A 77 -9.88 -1.39 4.90
N LEU A 78 -8.75 -1.65 4.24
CA LEU A 78 -7.52 -0.91 4.51
C LEU A 78 -7.72 0.59 4.28
N ARG A 79 -8.29 0.98 3.13
CA ARG A 79 -8.56 2.38 2.78
C ARG A 79 -9.45 3.05 3.83
N ASP A 80 -10.51 2.38 4.27
CA ASP A 80 -11.38 2.89 5.33
C ASP A 80 -10.64 3.05 6.65
N GLY A 81 -9.78 2.11 7.01
CA GLY A 81 -8.90 2.22 8.18
C GLY A 81 -7.95 3.41 8.09
N VAL A 82 -7.33 3.65 6.93
CA VAL A 82 -6.43 4.79 6.69
C VAL A 82 -7.17 6.12 6.78
N ARG A 83 -8.40 6.23 6.25
CA ARG A 83 -9.23 7.45 6.35
C ARG A 83 -9.49 7.90 7.79
N LEU A 84 -9.46 6.97 8.74
CA LEU A 84 -9.68 7.26 10.16
C LEU A 84 -8.42 7.79 10.88
N VAL A 85 -7.26 7.84 10.21
CA VAL A 85 -6.05 8.43 10.79
C VAL A 85 -6.22 9.95 10.88
N PRO A 86 -6.19 10.52 12.10
CA PRO A 86 -6.49 11.93 12.29
C PRO A 86 -5.29 12.81 11.90
N PRO A 87 -5.49 14.11 11.60
CA PRO A 87 -4.43 15.00 11.14
C PRO A 87 -3.21 15.07 12.07
N GLU A 88 -3.41 15.03 13.39
CA GLU A 88 -2.33 15.04 14.39
C GLU A 88 -1.40 13.82 14.34
N ALA A 89 -1.84 12.72 13.73
CA ALA A 89 -1.05 11.51 13.51
C ALA A 89 -0.32 11.49 12.16
N ARG A 90 -0.40 12.59 11.41
CA ARG A 90 0.19 12.81 10.08
C ARG A 90 0.55 14.28 9.92
N SER A 91 1.16 14.83 10.96
CA SER A 91 1.44 16.26 11.13
C SER A 91 2.39 16.81 10.05
N GLY A 92 3.15 15.95 9.37
CA GLY A 92 3.97 16.32 8.22
C GLY A 92 5.26 17.02 8.61
N GLY A 93 5.79 16.74 9.81
CA GLY A 93 7.09 17.25 10.22
C GLY A 93 8.20 16.76 9.28
N THR A 94 9.09 17.67 8.88
CA THR A 94 10.14 17.42 7.86
C THR A 94 11.40 16.77 8.41
N THR A 95 11.30 16.03 9.53
CA THR A 95 12.45 15.35 10.15
C THR A 95 12.15 13.86 10.34
N ALA A 96 13.21 13.05 10.33
CA ALA A 96 13.10 11.62 10.63
C ALA A 96 12.41 11.34 11.98
N ALA A 97 12.74 12.13 13.01
CA ALA A 97 12.13 12.00 14.34
C ALA A 97 10.64 12.35 14.34
N ALA A 98 10.22 13.37 13.59
CA ALA A 98 8.82 13.73 13.46
C ALA A 98 8.03 12.63 12.73
N SER A 99 8.53 12.14 11.59
CA SER A 99 7.90 11.03 10.85
C SER A 99 7.75 9.79 11.73
N LEU A 100 8.77 9.43 12.51
CA LEU A 100 8.69 8.31 13.43
C LEU A 100 7.67 8.54 14.55
N THR A 101 7.58 9.77 15.06
CA THR A 101 6.57 10.13 16.07
C THR A 101 5.15 9.95 15.51
N ASP A 102 4.90 10.46 14.31
CA ASP A 102 3.62 10.29 13.61
C ASP A 102 3.31 8.80 13.37
N MET A 103 4.27 8.02 12.84
CA MET A 103 4.09 6.59 12.54
C MET A 103 3.93 5.70 13.78
N ARG A 104 4.34 6.18 14.96
CA ARG A 104 4.11 5.54 16.27
C ARG A 104 2.76 5.91 16.88
N HIS A 105 2.02 6.86 16.30
CA HIS A 105 0.73 7.27 16.84
C HIS A 105 -0.26 6.08 16.87
N PRO A 106 -1.03 5.87 17.95
CA PRO A 106 -1.91 4.69 18.10
C PRO A 106 -2.95 4.52 17.00
N SER A 107 -3.35 5.60 16.32
CA SER A 107 -4.30 5.55 15.19
C SER A 107 -3.80 4.69 14.03
N TRP A 108 -2.49 4.47 13.90
CA TRP A 108 -1.91 3.62 12.86
C TRP A 108 -2.04 2.12 13.15
N VAL A 109 -2.35 1.70 14.38
CA VAL A 109 -2.41 0.28 14.75
C VAL A 109 -3.43 -0.50 13.92
N ILE A 110 -4.62 0.06 13.69
CA ILE A 110 -5.66 -0.59 12.88
C ILE A 110 -5.25 -0.65 11.40
N PRO A 111 -4.82 0.44 10.74
CA PRO A 111 -4.25 0.40 9.40
C PRO A 111 -3.16 -0.65 9.21
N ARG A 112 -2.21 -0.77 10.15
CA ARG A 112 -1.14 -1.80 10.06
C ARG A 112 -1.68 -3.22 10.09
N LYS A 113 -2.68 -3.50 10.94
CA LYS A 113 -3.34 -4.81 10.99
C LYS A 113 -4.07 -5.12 9.67
N LEU A 114 -4.75 -4.12 9.12
CA LEU A 114 -5.45 -4.26 7.83
C LEU A 114 -4.48 -4.42 6.66
N ALA A 115 -3.32 -3.76 6.71
CA ALA A 115 -2.26 -3.94 5.73
C ALA A 115 -1.72 -5.38 5.74
N ASN A 116 -1.46 -5.95 6.93
CA ASN A 116 -1.09 -7.37 7.05
C ASN A 116 -2.17 -8.30 6.49
N ALA A 117 -3.44 -8.09 6.86
CA ALA A 117 -4.55 -8.90 6.34
C ALA A 117 -4.72 -8.78 4.82
N LEU A 118 -4.42 -7.61 4.24
CA LEU A 118 -4.42 -7.41 2.80
C LEU A 118 -3.27 -8.19 2.13
N LEU A 119 -2.06 -8.13 2.69
CA LEU A 119 -0.94 -8.93 2.19
C LEU A 119 -1.27 -10.43 2.22
N ASP A 120 -1.90 -10.91 3.28
CA ASP A 120 -2.32 -12.30 3.39
C ASP A 120 -3.33 -12.71 2.29
N ALA A 121 -4.27 -11.82 1.95
CA ALA A 121 -5.23 -12.03 0.87
C ALA A 121 -4.59 -12.02 -0.55
N PHE A 122 -3.39 -11.45 -0.68
CA PHE A 122 -2.63 -11.36 -1.94
C PHE A 122 -1.43 -12.32 -2.01
N LEU A 123 -1.08 -13.03 -0.93
CA LEU A 123 -0.03 -14.07 -0.92
C LEU A 123 -0.13 -15.09 -2.07
N PRO A 124 -1.33 -15.54 -2.52
CA PRO A 124 -1.43 -16.44 -3.68
C PRO A 124 -0.94 -15.84 -5.00
N LEU A 125 -0.77 -14.51 -5.08
CA LEU A 125 -0.42 -13.77 -6.30
C LEU A 125 0.96 -13.10 -6.23
N TRP A 126 1.58 -13.02 -5.05
CA TRP A 126 2.88 -12.37 -4.88
C TRP A 126 3.99 -13.42 -4.75
N PRO A 127 4.90 -13.58 -5.74
CA PRO A 127 6.10 -14.36 -5.48
C PRO A 127 6.87 -13.64 -4.36
N VAL A 128 7.03 -14.31 -3.24
CA VAL A 128 7.96 -13.88 -2.20
C VAL A 128 9.35 -13.98 -2.82
N SER A 129 9.81 -12.93 -3.50
CA SER A 129 11.20 -12.79 -3.90
C SER A 129 12.02 -12.65 -2.61
N SER A 130 12.32 -13.80 -2.02
CA SER A 130 13.26 -13.93 -0.93
C SER A 130 14.64 -13.69 -1.50
N THR A 131 15.10 -12.45 -1.44
CA THR A 131 16.54 -12.15 -1.47
C THR A 131 16.90 -11.42 -0.19
N ALA A 132 16.84 -12.17 0.91
CA ALA A 132 17.71 -11.89 2.05
C ALA A 132 19.14 -12.30 1.68
N THR A 133 19.84 -11.46 0.92
CA THR A 133 21.31 -11.51 0.90
C THR A 133 21.79 -10.51 1.95
N LYS A 134 22.05 -11.02 3.15
CA LYS A 134 22.95 -10.34 4.09
C LYS A 134 24.33 -10.29 3.43
N VAL A 135 24.88 -9.08 3.32
CA VAL A 135 26.34 -8.87 3.30
C VAL A 135 26.66 -8.09 4.56
#